data_AF-A0A0L7QMA2-F1
#
_entry.id   AF-A0A0L7QMA2-F1
#
_cell.length_a   1.000
_cell.length_b   1.000
_cell.length_c   1.000
_cell.angle_alpha   90.00
_cell.angle_beta   90.00
_cell.angle_gamma   90.00
#
_symmetry.space_group_name_H-M   'P 1'
#
loop_
_entity.id
_entity.type
_entity.pdbx_description
1 polymer ?
#
loop_
_entity_poly.entity_id
_entity_poly.type
_entity_poly.pdbx_seq_one_letter_code
_entity_poly.pdbx_strand_id
1 'polypeptide(L)'
;MFLWDSLILGVLLYGVGLWGYKERGEVERLQLKYIKWTLGLDIRTPDYIVLEETKREKIRVRAGRRALSFEEGVREGIGWQLLRECLREKQEGRQKTRSMEEREGYLTRNGWSGLGLVIERRQGRESKEMIENLKRRDIERQGQAQYEKIQRSRYNERYKWIATVGIPEYLSKSGNGESQQLIAQARCGSLERWKKKKGESAIYVKRHLERWSTSRESVGK
;
A
#
# COMPACT_ATOMS: atom_id res chain seq x y z
N MET A 1 -0.75 -2.75 -13.17
CA MET A 1 -0.89 -3.05 -11.72
C MET A 1 -1.85 -4.20 -11.42
N PHE A 2 -2.99 -4.30 -12.12
CA PHE A 2 -4.00 -5.35 -11.94
C PHE A 2 -3.44 -6.77 -11.74
N LEU A 3 -2.45 -7.17 -12.54
CA LEU A 3 -1.82 -8.49 -12.45
C LEU A 3 -1.31 -8.84 -11.03
N TRP A 4 -0.70 -7.86 -10.35
CA TRP A 4 -0.22 -8.03 -8.98
C TRP A 4 -1.37 -8.29 -8.00
N ASP A 5 -2.45 -7.51 -8.14
CA ASP A 5 -3.61 -7.62 -7.24
C ASP A 5 -4.36 -8.94 -7.45
N SER A 6 -4.49 -9.37 -8.69
CA SER A 6 -5.25 -10.58 -9.02
C SER A 6 -4.49 -11.86 -8.65
N LEU A 7 -3.19 -11.93 -8.96
CA LEU A 7 -2.42 -13.16 -8.76
C LEU A 7 -1.73 -13.19 -7.40
N ILE A 8 -0.82 -12.23 -7.17
CA ILE A 8 0.08 -12.29 -6.03
C ILE A 8 -0.66 -11.98 -4.73
N LEU A 9 -1.43 -10.90 -4.72
CA LEU A 9 -2.16 -10.51 -3.53
C LEU A 9 -3.23 -11.55 -3.16
N GLY A 10 -3.95 -12.12 -4.13
CA GLY A 10 -4.92 -13.19 -3.89
C GLY A 10 -4.31 -14.38 -3.14
N VAL A 11 -3.17 -14.90 -3.64
CA VAL A 11 -2.44 -16.02 -3.01
C VAL A 11 -1.95 -15.65 -1.61
N LEU A 12 -1.43 -14.44 -1.43
CA LEU A 12 -0.95 -13.97 -0.12
C LEU A 12 -2.07 -13.89 0.91
N LEU A 13 -3.22 -13.30 0.53
CA LEU A 13 -4.36 -13.14 1.43
C LEU A 13 -5.01 -14.49 1.77
N TYR A 14 -4.99 -15.45 0.84
CA TYR A 14 -5.39 -16.82 1.13
C TYR A 14 -4.47 -17.46 2.18
N GLY A 15 -3.15 -17.36 1.98
CA GLY A 15 -2.16 -17.89 2.91
C GLY A 15 -2.24 -17.30 4.32
N VAL A 16 -2.64 -16.03 4.45
CA VAL A 16 -2.85 -15.39 5.76
C VAL A 16 -3.96 -16.06 6.57
N GLY A 17 -5.03 -16.52 5.91
CA GLY A 17 -6.12 -17.22 6.60
C GLY A 17 -5.70 -18.61 7.11
N LEU A 18 -4.89 -19.33 6.33
CA LEU A 18 -4.45 -20.69 6.66
C LEU A 18 -3.28 -20.73 7.65
N TRP A 19 -2.23 -19.95 7.39
CA TRP A 19 -0.96 -20.01 8.14
C TRP A 19 -0.80 -18.88 9.15
N GLY A 20 -1.72 -17.92 9.16
CA GLY A 20 -1.68 -16.75 10.02
C GLY A 20 -0.93 -15.57 9.42
N TYR A 21 -0.97 -14.44 10.14
CA TYR A 21 -0.32 -13.20 9.73
C TYR A 21 1.20 -13.36 9.71
N LYS A 22 1.81 -12.87 8.63
CA LYS A 22 3.27 -12.78 8.48
C LYS A 22 3.62 -11.52 7.69
N GLU A 23 4.51 -10.68 8.21
CA GLU A 23 4.96 -9.47 7.49
C GLU A 23 5.99 -9.88 6.41
N ARG A 24 5.65 -9.68 5.14
CA ARG A 24 6.48 -10.11 3.99
C ARG A 24 7.14 -8.92 3.29
N GLY A 25 8.10 -8.30 3.98
CA GLY A 25 8.82 -7.13 3.45
C GLY A 25 9.61 -7.39 2.16
N GLU A 26 9.99 -8.64 1.88
CA GLU A 26 10.61 -9.02 0.60
C GLU A 26 9.63 -8.94 -0.57
N VAL A 27 8.39 -9.38 -0.35
CA VAL A 27 7.34 -9.34 -1.36
C VAL A 27 6.88 -7.90 -1.59
N GLU A 28 6.85 -7.07 -0.54
CA GLU A 28 6.62 -5.62 -0.69
C GLU A 28 7.74 -4.95 -1.51
N ARG A 29 9.01 -5.36 -1.33
CA ARG A 29 10.11 -4.87 -2.17
C ARG A 29 9.96 -5.29 -3.64
N LEU A 30 9.49 -6.50 -3.90
CA LEU A 30 9.17 -6.95 -5.27
C LEU A 30 8.01 -6.16 -5.88
N GLN A 31 6.97 -5.88 -5.09
CA GLN A 31 5.87 -5.02 -5.52
C GLN A 31 6.38 -3.65 -5.96
N LEU A 32 7.26 -3.03 -5.17
CA LEU A 32 7.87 -1.74 -5.49
C LEU A 32 8.70 -1.80 -6.78
N LYS A 33 9.50 -2.85 -6.98
CA LYS A 33 10.25 -3.07 -8.23
C LYS A 33 9.29 -3.20 -9.42
N TYR A 34 8.22 -3.98 -9.28
CA TYR A 34 7.21 -4.16 -10.32
C TYR A 34 6.52 -2.83 -10.67
N ILE A 35 6.17 -2.01 -9.66
CA ILE A 35 5.58 -0.69 -9.87
C ILE A 35 6.55 0.23 -10.62
N LYS A 36 7.82 0.31 -10.17
CA LYS A 36 8.85 1.11 -10.84
C LYS A 36 9.00 0.71 -12.29
N TRP A 37 9.05 -0.59 -12.58
CA TRP A 37 9.17 -1.09 -13.95
C TRP A 37 7.94 -0.75 -14.80
N THR A 38 6.74 -0.98 -14.27
CA THR A 38 5.48 -0.66 -14.97
C THR A 38 5.39 0.83 -15.32
N LEU A 39 5.83 1.70 -14.41
CA LEU A 39 5.83 3.15 -14.57
C LEU A 39 7.09 3.71 -15.25
N GLY A 40 8.02 2.85 -15.69
CA GLY A 40 9.26 3.27 -16.34
C GLY A 40 10.19 4.11 -15.45
N LEU A 41 10.07 4.01 -14.13
CA LEU A 41 10.88 4.78 -13.18
C LEU A 41 12.30 4.22 -13.08
N ASP A 42 13.26 5.10 -12.73
CA ASP A 42 14.62 4.66 -12.41
C ASP A 42 14.58 3.71 -11.20
N ILE A 43 15.40 2.66 -11.21
CA ILE A 43 15.51 1.69 -10.11
C ILE A 43 15.91 2.38 -8.80
N ARG A 44 16.65 3.50 -8.90
CA ARG A 44 17.08 4.35 -7.79
C ARG A 44 16.02 5.33 -7.30
N THR A 45 14.85 5.38 -7.93
CA THR A 45 13.73 6.22 -7.46
C THR A 45 13.34 5.75 -6.04
N PRO A 46 13.25 6.66 -5.06
CA PRO A 46 12.98 6.27 -3.68
C PRO A 46 11.59 5.65 -3.51
N ASP A 47 11.52 4.59 -2.73
CA ASP A 47 10.27 3.82 -2.54
C ASP A 47 9.13 4.66 -1.95
N TYR A 48 9.45 5.64 -1.10
CA TYR A 48 8.44 6.52 -0.50
C TYR A 48 7.76 7.43 -1.54
N ILE A 49 8.46 7.87 -2.59
CA ILE A 49 7.86 8.64 -3.69
C ILE A 49 6.94 7.74 -4.50
N VAL A 50 7.38 6.51 -4.78
CA VAL A 50 6.58 5.55 -5.56
C VAL A 50 5.28 5.18 -4.85
N LEU A 51 5.34 4.93 -3.54
CA LEU A 51 4.16 4.62 -2.74
C LEU A 51 3.21 5.82 -2.63
N GLU A 52 3.75 7.02 -2.42
CA GLU A 52 2.95 8.24 -2.35
C GLU A 52 2.26 8.53 -3.68
N GLU A 53 2.98 8.41 -4.81
CA GLU A 53 2.45 8.69 -6.14
C GLU A 53 1.33 7.73 -6.52
N THR A 54 1.48 6.46 -6.16
CA THR A 54 0.51 5.41 -6.50
C THR A 54 -0.59 5.24 -5.45
N LYS A 55 -0.48 5.93 -4.32
CA LYS A 55 -1.35 5.79 -3.13
C LYS A 55 -1.55 4.34 -2.70
N ARG A 56 -0.51 3.53 -2.91
CA ARG A 56 -0.54 2.10 -2.59
C ARG A 56 -0.30 1.88 -1.11
N GLU A 57 -1.22 1.16 -0.49
CA GLU A 57 -0.99 0.58 0.83
C GLU A 57 0.00 -0.59 0.75
N LYS A 58 0.79 -0.75 1.81
CA LYS A 58 1.63 -1.92 2.01
C LYS A 58 0.78 -3.18 2.13
N ILE A 59 1.33 -4.32 1.68
CA ILE A 59 0.65 -5.63 1.71
C ILE A 59 0.27 -5.99 3.14
N ARG A 60 1.11 -5.62 4.11
CA ARG A 60 0.85 -5.84 5.54
C ARG A 60 -0.52 -5.31 6.00
N VAL A 61 -1.00 -4.20 5.42
CA VAL A 61 -2.29 -3.58 5.79
C VAL A 61 -3.44 -4.50 5.39
N ARG A 62 -3.44 -4.96 4.13
CA ARG A 62 -4.43 -5.91 3.62
C ARG A 62 -4.36 -7.26 4.34
N ALA A 63 -3.15 -7.75 4.60
CA ALA A 63 -2.93 -8.98 5.33
C ALA A 63 -3.45 -8.89 6.77
N GLY A 64 -3.18 -7.79 7.46
CA GLY A 64 -3.63 -7.57 8.84
C GLY A 64 -5.16 -7.50 8.92
N ARG A 65 -5.79 -6.74 8.00
CA ARG A 65 -7.24 -6.71 7.86
C ARG A 65 -7.82 -8.11 7.63
N ARG A 66 -7.25 -8.87 6.68
CA ARG A 66 -7.73 -10.23 6.36
C ARG A 66 -7.58 -11.19 7.53
N ALA A 67 -6.47 -11.14 8.25
CA ALA A 67 -6.22 -11.98 9.42
C ALA A 67 -7.28 -11.73 10.50
N LEU A 68 -7.54 -10.45 10.83
CA LEU A 68 -8.54 -10.11 11.84
C LEU A 68 -9.96 -10.44 11.36
N SER A 69 -10.30 -10.16 10.10
CA SER A 69 -11.60 -10.55 9.53
C SER A 69 -11.85 -12.06 9.61
N PHE A 70 -10.81 -12.88 9.40
CA PHE A 70 -10.93 -14.33 9.51
C PHE A 70 -11.20 -14.76 10.95
N GLU A 71 -10.46 -14.22 11.92
CA GLU A 71 -10.63 -14.54 13.33
C GLU A 71 -12.00 -14.14 13.88
N GLU A 72 -12.47 -12.93 13.55
CA GLU A 72 -13.82 -12.49 13.94
C GLU A 72 -14.90 -13.28 13.20
N GLY A 73 -14.69 -13.61 11.92
CA GLY A 73 -15.61 -14.48 11.16
C GLY A 73 -15.75 -15.88 11.77
N VAL A 74 -14.67 -16.46 12.29
CA VAL A 74 -14.70 -17.74 13.02
C VAL A 74 -15.46 -17.61 14.35
N ARG A 75 -15.34 -16.46 15.03
CA ARG A 75 -16.05 -16.18 16.30
C ARG A 75 -17.55 -15.99 16.11
N GLU A 76 -17.97 -15.34 15.03
CA GLU A 76 -19.37 -15.04 14.73
C GLU A 76 -20.04 -16.20 13.97
N GLY A 77 -19.30 -16.94 13.14
CA GLY A 77 -19.85 -17.91 12.20
C GLY A 77 -20.43 -19.17 12.82
N ILE A 78 -21.63 -19.56 12.40
CA ILE A 78 -22.31 -20.80 12.78
C ILE A 78 -21.63 -21.99 12.08
N GLY A 79 -21.26 -23.05 12.80
CA GLY A 79 -20.68 -24.28 12.22
C GLY A 79 -19.16 -24.42 12.30
N TRP A 80 -18.44 -23.46 12.87
CA TRP A 80 -16.97 -23.46 12.96
C TRP A 80 -16.44 -23.92 14.34
N GLN A 81 -17.10 -24.89 14.99
CA GLN A 81 -16.78 -25.29 16.38
C GLN A 81 -15.33 -25.70 16.57
N LEU A 82 -14.77 -26.54 15.68
CA LEU A 82 -13.37 -26.96 15.76
C LEU A 82 -12.41 -25.77 15.65
N LEU A 83 -12.66 -24.86 14.70
CA LEU A 83 -11.81 -23.68 14.49
C LEU A 83 -11.91 -22.66 15.62
N ARG A 84 -13.08 -22.54 16.26
CA ARG A 84 -13.26 -21.74 17.48
C ARG A 84 -12.44 -22.30 18.65
N GLU A 85 -12.48 -23.61 18.84
CA GLU A 85 -11.68 -24.30 19.84
C GLU A 85 -10.18 -24.14 19.58
N CYS A 86 -9.72 -24.37 18.33
CA CYS A 86 -8.34 -24.11 17.94
C CYS A 86 -7.95 -22.63 18.19
N LEU A 87 -8.82 -21.67 17.89
CA LEU A 87 -8.54 -20.25 18.12
C LEU A 87 -8.47 -19.92 19.62
N ARG A 88 -9.26 -20.59 20.46
CA ARG A 88 -9.23 -20.45 21.93
C ARG A 88 -7.92 -20.99 22.50
N GLU A 89 -7.54 -22.21 22.15
CA GLU A 89 -6.25 -22.81 22.55
C GLU A 89 -5.06 -21.95 22.10
N LYS A 90 -5.16 -21.40 20.90
CA LYS A 90 -4.21 -20.47 20.31
C LYS A 90 -4.05 -19.21 21.17
N GLN A 91 -5.11 -18.70 21.79
CA GLN A 91 -5.07 -17.50 22.65
C GLN A 91 -4.64 -17.79 24.09
N GLU A 92 -4.93 -18.98 24.61
CA GLU A 92 -4.51 -19.43 25.93
C GLU A 92 -3.00 -19.70 26.03
N GLY A 93 -2.27 -19.58 24.91
CA GLY A 93 -0.81 -19.51 24.92
C GLY A 93 -0.11 -20.85 25.12
N ARG A 94 -0.83 -21.98 24.96
CA ARG A 94 -0.22 -23.32 25.02
C ARG A 94 0.87 -23.53 23.96
N GLN A 95 0.83 -22.77 22.86
CA GLN A 95 1.90 -22.71 21.86
C GLN A 95 2.06 -21.28 21.31
N LYS A 96 3.14 -20.58 21.66
CA LYS A 96 3.51 -19.32 20.99
C LYS A 96 4.16 -19.61 19.66
N THR A 97 3.43 -19.37 18.57
CA THR A 97 3.97 -19.46 17.21
C THR A 97 4.50 -18.10 16.76
N ARG A 98 5.55 -18.09 15.93
CA ARG A 98 6.10 -16.86 15.32
C ARG A 98 5.03 -15.98 14.66
N SER A 99 4.01 -16.58 14.06
CA SER A 99 2.90 -15.84 13.44
C SER A 99 2.08 -15.06 14.48
N MET A 100 1.92 -15.55 15.71
CA MET A 100 1.27 -14.79 16.77
C MET A 100 2.07 -13.59 17.20
N GLU A 101 3.39 -13.73 17.33
CA GLU A 101 4.28 -12.62 17.69
C GLU A 101 4.23 -11.53 16.62
N GLU A 102 4.31 -11.92 15.35
CA GLU A 102 4.18 -10.96 14.24
C GLU A 102 2.79 -10.31 14.20
N ARG A 103 1.71 -11.06 14.50
CA ARG A 103 0.34 -10.53 14.62
C ARG A 103 0.21 -9.55 15.78
N GLU A 104 0.71 -9.89 16.96
CA GLU A 104 0.69 -9.05 18.15
C GLU A 104 1.53 -7.78 17.94
N GLY A 105 2.70 -7.91 17.30
CA GLY A 105 3.51 -6.78 16.88
C GLY A 105 2.78 -5.86 15.90
N TYR A 106 2.03 -6.41 14.94
CA TYR A 106 1.20 -5.62 14.04
C TYR A 106 0.06 -4.88 14.76
N LEU A 107 -0.64 -5.55 15.68
CA LEU A 107 -1.69 -4.93 16.49
C LEU A 107 -1.13 -3.81 17.37
N THR A 108 -0.04 -4.09 18.08
CA THR A 108 0.63 -3.15 18.99
C THR A 108 1.13 -1.92 18.23
N ARG A 109 1.73 -2.11 17.04
CA ARG A 109 2.15 -1.03 16.14
C ARG A 109 0.99 -0.11 15.77
N ASN A 110 -0.23 -0.64 15.67
CA ASN A 110 -1.44 0.09 15.32
C ASN A 110 -2.27 0.53 16.55
N GLY A 111 -1.71 0.43 17.76
CA GLY A 111 -2.32 0.93 19.00
C GLY A 111 -3.28 -0.04 19.68
N TRP A 112 -3.25 -1.32 19.32
CA TRP A 112 -4.11 -2.35 19.90
C TRP A 112 -3.27 -3.35 20.70
N SER A 113 -3.66 -3.58 21.95
CA SER A 113 -3.16 -4.73 22.73
C SER A 113 -4.13 -5.90 22.58
N GLY A 114 -3.63 -7.12 22.83
CA GLY A 114 -4.49 -8.31 22.87
C GLY A 114 -5.63 -8.16 23.89
N LEU A 115 -5.35 -7.55 25.05
CA LEU A 115 -6.34 -7.24 26.07
C LEU A 115 -7.36 -6.19 25.60
N GLY A 116 -6.91 -5.14 24.93
CA GLY A 116 -7.78 -4.09 24.37
C GLY A 116 -8.80 -4.67 23.39
N LEU A 117 -8.38 -5.58 22.51
CA LEU A 117 -9.30 -6.30 21.63
C LEU A 117 -10.35 -7.12 22.40
N VAL A 118 -9.99 -7.75 23.51
CA VAL A 118 -10.95 -8.52 24.33
C VAL A 118 -11.98 -7.60 24.98
N ILE A 119 -11.54 -6.43 25.49
CA ILE A 119 -12.43 -5.44 26.10
C ILE A 119 -13.44 -4.92 25.06
N GLU A 120 -12.96 -4.51 23.89
CA GLU A 120 -13.80 -3.96 22.82
C GLU A 120 -14.83 -4.97 22.31
N ARG A 121 -14.45 -6.26 22.21
CA ARG A 121 -15.40 -7.35 21.93
C ARG A 121 -16.46 -7.51 23.02
N ARG A 122 -16.08 -7.42 24.30
CA ARG A 122 -17.02 -7.53 25.43
C ARG A 122 -17.99 -6.35 25.49
N GLN A 123 -17.55 -5.18 25.06
CA GLN A 123 -18.38 -3.99 24.93
C GLN A 123 -19.34 -4.05 23.72
N GLY A 124 -19.34 -5.14 22.96
CA GLY A 124 -20.24 -5.35 21.83
C GLY A 124 -19.87 -4.52 20.60
N ARG A 125 -18.64 -4.01 20.52
CA ARG A 125 -18.21 -3.24 19.34
C ARG A 125 -18.20 -4.11 18.11
N GLU A 126 -18.70 -3.58 17.00
CA GLU A 126 -18.75 -4.33 15.76
C GLU A 126 -17.36 -4.70 15.26
N SER A 127 -17.16 -5.98 14.93
CA SER A 127 -15.92 -6.50 14.35
C SER A 127 -15.46 -5.71 13.13
N LYS A 128 -16.41 -5.29 12.28
CA LYS A 128 -16.14 -4.47 11.08
C LYS A 128 -15.52 -3.12 11.45
N GLU A 129 -16.01 -2.46 12.50
CA GLU A 129 -15.50 -1.18 12.95
C GLU A 129 -14.06 -1.31 13.47
N MET A 130 -13.79 -2.32 14.29
CA MET A 130 -12.44 -2.61 14.80
C MET A 130 -11.45 -2.86 13.65
N ILE A 131 -11.85 -3.65 12.66
CA ILE A 131 -11.04 -3.97 11.48
C ILE A 131 -10.73 -2.71 10.65
N GLU A 132 -11.74 -1.86 10.41
CA GLU A 132 -11.53 -0.64 9.62
C GLU A 132 -10.68 0.38 10.39
N ASN A 133 -10.86 0.49 11.71
CA ASN A 133 -10.01 1.31 12.57
C ASN A 133 -8.55 0.87 12.50
N LEU A 134 -8.28 -0.43 12.56
CA LEU A 134 -6.93 -0.98 12.47
C LEU A 134 -6.29 -0.67 11.11
N LYS A 135 -7.04 -0.86 10.02
CA LYS A 135 -6.60 -0.54 8.66
C LYS A 135 -6.29 0.95 8.51
N ARG A 136 -7.21 1.82 8.95
CA ARG A 136 -7.06 3.27 8.89
C ARG A 136 -5.79 3.73 9.61
N ARG A 137 -5.56 3.23 10.84
CA ARG A 137 -4.36 3.55 11.63
C ARG A 137 -3.06 3.21 10.89
N ASP A 138 -2.93 2.04 10.26
CA ASP A 138 -1.68 1.70 9.54
C ASP A 138 -1.51 2.55 8.28
N ILE A 139 -2.60 2.85 7.55
CA ILE A 139 -2.56 3.76 6.39
C ILE A 139 -2.09 5.16 6.80
N GLU A 140 -2.63 5.70 7.90
CA GLU A 140 -2.22 7.00 8.45
C GLU A 140 -0.74 7.00 8.82
N ARG A 141 -0.28 5.98 9.55
CA ARG A 141 1.15 5.86 9.92
C ARG A 141 2.05 5.72 8.69
N GLN A 142 1.61 4.97 7.69
CA GLN A 142 2.32 4.83 6.43
C GLN A 142 2.44 6.19 5.73
N GLY A 143 1.32 6.92 5.60
CA GLY A 143 1.28 8.23 4.97
C GLY A 143 2.15 9.26 5.71
N GLN A 144 2.11 9.27 7.04
CA GLN A 144 2.92 10.16 7.86
C GLN A 144 4.42 9.90 7.68
N ALA A 145 4.82 8.62 7.67
CA ALA A 145 6.22 8.24 7.41
C ALA A 145 6.68 8.59 5.98
N GLN A 146 5.77 8.54 4.99
CA GLN A 146 6.05 8.97 3.62
C GLN A 146 6.19 10.49 3.53
N TYR A 147 5.25 11.22 4.13
CA TYR A 147 5.25 12.66 4.20
C TYR A 147 6.54 13.19 4.82
N GLU A 148 6.95 12.69 5.99
CA GLU A 148 8.21 13.10 6.63
C GLU A 148 9.43 12.88 5.73
N LYS A 149 9.49 11.73 5.03
CA LYS A 149 10.58 11.44 4.09
C LYS A 149 10.57 12.35 2.89
N ILE A 150 9.39 12.69 2.35
CA ILE A 150 9.24 13.63 1.24
C ILE A 150 9.67 15.03 1.67
N GLN A 151 9.26 15.48 2.86
CA GLN A 151 9.66 16.79 3.38
C GLN A 151 11.18 16.91 3.57
N ARG A 152 11.84 15.84 3.98
CA ARG A 152 13.31 15.79 4.12
C ARG A 152 14.05 15.43 2.84
N SER A 153 13.34 15.08 1.77
CA SER A 153 13.97 14.56 0.55
C SER A 153 14.66 15.65 -0.25
N ARG A 154 15.92 15.39 -0.62
CA ARG A 154 16.67 16.13 -1.65
C ARG A 154 16.57 15.48 -3.03
N TYR A 155 15.85 14.35 -3.16
CA TYR A 155 15.78 13.60 -4.42
C TYR A 155 14.94 14.35 -5.47
N ASN A 156 13.81 14.89 -5.04
CA ASN A 156 12.89 15.68 -5.87
C ASN A 156 12.17 16.68 -4.95
N GLU A 157 12.72 17.88 -4.82
CA GLU A 157 12.18 18.93 -3.97
C GLU A 157 10.82 19.45 -4.46
N ARG A 158 10.60 19.40 -5.79
CA ARG A 158 9.32 19.81 -6.42
C ARG A 158 8.17 18.87 -6.03
N TYR A 159 8.48 17.61 -5.72
CA TYR A 159 7.47 16.61 -5.34
C TYR A 159 6.57 17.08 -4.19
N LYS A 160 7.11 17.86 -3.26
CA LYS A 160 6.39 18.45 -2.13
C LYS A 160 5.16 19.27 -2.55
N TRP A 161 5.25 19.94 -3.70
CA TRP A 161 4.22 20.86 -4.20
C TRP A 161 3.25 20.19 -5.18
N ILE A 162 3.62 19.05 -5.76
CA ILE A 162 2.82 18.32 -6.76
C ILE A 162 2.17 17.05 -6.21
N ALA A 163 2.47 16.67 -4.96
CA ALA A 163 1.86 15.55 -4.28
C ALA A 163 0.35 15.75 -4.20
N THR A 164 -0.41 14.75 -4.61
CA THR A 164 -1.89 14.78 -4.59
C THR A 164 -2.42 14.10 -3.34
N VAL A 165 -3.64 14.41 -2.91
CA VAL A 165 -4.29 13.68 -1.81
C VAL A 165 -4.67 12.26 -2.27
N GLY A 166 -5.30 12.15 -3.44
CA GLY A 166 -5.72 10.87 -4.05
C GLY A 166 -4.79 10.37 -5.15
N ILE A 167 -5.22 9.31 -5.84
CA ILE A 167 -4.51 8.75 -7.00
C ILE A 167 -4.49 9.82 -8.10
N PRO A 168 -3.32 10.19 -8.64
CA PRO A 168 -3.21 11.11 -9.77
C PRO A 168 -4.04 10.67 -10.98
N GLU A 169 -4.65 11.64 -11.66
CA GLU A 169 -5.57 11.40 -12.80
C GLU A 169 -4.94 10.58 -13.94
N TYR A 170 -3.64 10.74 -14.17
CA TYR A 170 -2.95 9.99 -15.23
C TYR A 170 -2.83 8.49 -14.91
N LEU A 171 -2.90 8.10 -13.64
CA LEU A 171 -2.90 6.70 -13.19
C LEU A 171 -4.31 6.10 -13.11
N SER A 172 -5.35 6.93 -12.99
CA SER A 172 -6.74 6.46 -12.95
C SER A 172 -7.30 6.17 -14.34
N LYS A 173 -6.83 6.88 -15.37
CA LYS A 173 -7.26 6.68 -16.77
C LYS A 173 -6.63 5.41 -17.38
N SER A 174 -7.43 4.63 -18.09
CA SER A 174 -6.92 3.61 -19.02
C SER A 174 -6.30 4.34 -20.22
N GLY A 175 -4.98 4.29 -20.36
CA GLY A 175 -4.27 5.08 -21.36
C GLY A 175 -3.15 4.32 -22.06
N ASN A 176 -2.53 4.98 -23.04
CA ASN A 176 -1.28 4.53 -23.66
C ASN A 176 -0.18 4.47 -22.58
N GLY A 177 0.38 3.27 -22.37
CA GLY A 177 1.39 3.02 -21.35
C GLY A 177 2.61 3.94 -21.46
N GLU A 178 3.01 4.34 -22.67
CA GLU A 178 4.14 5.24 -22.88
C GLU A 178 3.89 6.64 -22.31
N SER A 179 2.70 7.21 -22.55
CA SER A 179 2.34 8.52 -22.02
C SER A 179 2.27 8.51 -20.49
N GLN A 180 1.75 7.42 -19.90
CA GLN A 180 1.69 7.26 -18.44
C GLN A 180 3.08 7.15 -17.82
N GLN A 181 3.99 6.40 -18.45
CA GLN A 181 5.37 6.28 -18.01
C GLN A 181 6.09 7.63 -18.06
N LEU A 182 5.92 8.39 -19.14
CA LEU A 182 6.57 9.70 -19.28
C LEU A 182 6.11 10.69 -18.20
N ILE A 183 4.80 10.71 -17.90
CA ILE A 183 4.25 11.54 -16.82
C ILE A 183 4.76 11.07 -15.45
N ALA A 184 4.78 9.76 -15.20
CA ALA A 184 5.29 9.20 -13.94
C ALA A 184 6.78 9.54 -13.74
N GLN A 185 7.60 9.38 -14.78
CA GLN A 185 9.02 9.72 -14.75
C GLN A 185 9.26 11.21 -14.47
N ALA A 186 8.45 12.09 -15.05
CA ALA A 186 8.53 13.53 -14.82
C ALA A 186 8.15 13.87 -13.36
N ARG A 187 6.99 13.40 -12.89
CA ARG A 187 6.49 13.68 -11.53
C ARG A 187 7.40 13.10 -10.46
N CYS A 188 7.88 11.86 -10.63
CA CYS A 188 8.75 11.22 -9.67
C CYS A 188 10.22 11.71 -9.74
N GLY A 189 10.60 12.52 -10.72
CA GLY A 189 11.96 13.07 -10.86
C GLY A 189 12.98 12.11 -11.50
N SER A 190 12.52 10.99 -12.08
CA SER A 190 13.38 10.07 -12.83
C SER A 190 13.85 10.69 -14.16
N LEU A 191 13.00 11.49 -14.82
CA LEU A 191 13.26 12.08 -16.13
C LEU A 191 14.40 13.12 -16.11
N GLU A 192 14.44 13.99 -15.11
CA GLU A 192 15.48 15.01 -14.96
C GLU A 192 16.87 14.38 -14.75
N ARG A 193 16.90 13.20 -14.12
CA ARG A 193 18.12 12.41 -13.89
C ARG A 193 18.60 11.73 -15.17
N TRP A 194 17.69 11.28 -16.02
CA TRP A 194 17.98 10.80 -17.37
C TRP A 194 18.57 11.91 -18.25
N LYS A 195 18.00 13.12 -18.21
CA LYS A 195 18.54 14.31 -18.91
C LYS A 195 19.96 14.66 -18.45
N LYS A 196 20.22 14.64 -17.14
CA LYS A 196 21.57 14.89 -16.57
C LYS A 196 22.60 13.82 -16.96
N LYS A 197 22.14 12.60 -17.29
CA LYS A 197 23.01 11.48 -17.73
C LYS A 197 23.25 11.39 -19.24
N LYS A 198 22.34 11.87 -20.08
CA LYS A 198 22.41 11.66 -21.55
C LYS A 198 22.48 12.93 -22.40
N GLY A 199 22.53 14.13 -21.81
CA GLY A 199 22.83 15.36 -22.57
C GLY A 199 21.81 15.80 -23.62
N GLU A 200 20.74 15.03 -23.90
CA GLU A 200 19.82 15.33 -25.00
C GLU A 200 18.34 15.14 -24.67
N SER A 201 17.52 15.88 -25.43
CA SER A 201 16.06 15.83 -25.55
C SER A 201 15.22 16.60 -24.52
N ALA A 202 15.47 17.91 -24.42
CA ALA A 202 14.52 18.87 -23.84
C ALA A 202 13.28 19.11 -24.73
N ILE A 203 13.36 18.79 -26.03
CA ILE A 203 12.35 19.14 -27.04
C ILE A 203 11.12 18.21 -26.98
N TYR A 204 11.31 16.91 -26.74
CA TYR A 204 10.21 15.94 -26.80
C TYR A 204 9.22 16.08 -25.63
N VAL A 205 9.75 16.36 -24.44
CA VAL A 205 8.96 16.51 -23.19
C VAL A 205 8.19 17.82 -23.17
N LYS A 206 8.81 18.91 -23.67
CA LYS A 206 8.16 20.22 -23.75
C LYS A 206 6.98 20.18 -24.72
N ARG A 207 7.17 19.57 -25.89
CA ARG A 207 6.12 19.37 -26.89
C ARG A 207 4.97 18.49 -26.40
N HIS A 208 5.23 17.49 -25.57
CA HIS A 208 4.18 16.61 -25.02
C HIS A 208 3.41 17.26 -23.85
N LEU A 209 4.09 18.01 -22.98
CA LEU A 209 3.45 18.78 -21.91
C LEU A 209 2.61 19.94 -22.45
N GLU A 210 3.10 20.63 -23.48
CA GLU A 210 2.35 21.66 -24.21
C GLU A 210 1.09 21.04 -24.84
N ARG A 211 1.20 19.89 -25.54
CA ARG A 211 0.04 19.16 -26.10
C ARG A 211 -1.00 18.78 -25.05
N TRP A 212 -0.56 18.37 -23.86
CA TRP A 212 -1.46 18.02 -22.75
C TRP A 212 -2.15 19.24 -22.14
N SER A 213 -1.48 20.41 -22.13
CA SER A 213 -2.10 21.67 -21.72
C SER A 213 -3.15 22.15 -22.73
N THR A 214 -2.88 22.02 -24.03
CA THR A 214 -3.82 22.43 -25.10
C THR A 214 -5.06 21.52 -25.16
N SER A 215 -4.92 20.23 -24.86
CA SER A 215 -6.08 19.31 -24.77
C SER A 215 -7.01 19.60 -23.59
N ARG A 216 -6.57 20.33 -22.56
CA ARG A 216 -7.46 20.81 -21.48
C ARG A 216 -8.30 22.02 -21.92
N GLU A 217 -7.79 22.87 -22.81
CA GLU A 217 -8.51 24.04 -23.31
C GLU A 217 -9.58 23.65 -24.36
N SER A 218 -9.41 22.53 -25.07
CA SER A 218 -10.38 22.05 -26.08
C SER A 218 -11.53 21.21 -25.52
N VAL A 219 -11.47 20.77 -24.26
CA VAL A 219 -12.55 20.00 -23.58
C VAL A 219 -13.37 20.89 -22.64
N GLY A 220 -13.02 22.18 -22.55
CA GLY A 220 -13.71 23.20 -21.75
C GLY A 220 -14.48 24.22 -22.59
N LYS A 221 -15.11 23.81 -23.71
CA LYS A 221 -16.12 24.57 -24.45
C LYS A 221 -17.32 23.70 -24.76
#